data_AF-A0A848LYE7-F1
#
_entry.id   AF-A0A848LYE7-F1
#
_cell.length_a   1.000
_cell.length_b   1.000
_cell.length_c   1.000
_cell.angle_alpha   90.00
_cell.angle_beta   90.00
_cell.angle_gamma   90.00
#
_symmetry.space_group_name_H-M   'P 1'
#
loop_
_entity.id
_entity.type
_entity.pdbx_description
1 polymer ?
#
loop_
_entity_poly.entity_id
_entity_poly.type
_entity_poly.pdbx_seq_one_letter_code
_entity_poly.pdbx_strand_id
1 'polypeptide(L)'
;MDRRSLLQGMAAALLAGCVGPRPSSSTSAATPDWGLGWRSSTVDTLEPVAARVRGRFPELLQGTLYRNGPARLEHDGKRVSHWFMGDGMVQAFRIGPGGVTHHGRFVQTPLYRGERVRGNEAFNPANTSVLAAGGDLLALCEAGSAYRLDPRTLETRGPKEWAPELASLPFSAHPLPERDGSYWNFGLAPYASEQGLLLLYHFDADGRLLRWSHLPTPFPGYAHAFTQTERHLVLLLAPLVWDGERGVTWFDAEAWQPSRGTAALLVDKTDLTRVSVRELPAGFVFHLGHAWEDGDRVRAYGCWYEDAQFMHADVATTARGRAAGVKHARLAEMEIPLGEGRGRVTPTSHGAEFPVVDARFLGRRARVHFVTLEDTDASRPHGGAIGRVDVESGRVQRFDYGPGVIPEEHLFVPSGSREGQGWLVGTSLDCVRAETRVAAFDAEHLEDGPVAMAVLPRALPLGFHGTFVKA
;
A
#
# COMPACT_ATOMS: atom_id res chain seq x y z
N MET A 1 -62.50 24.69 -25.34
CA MET A 1 -62.17 23.28 -25.05
C MET A 1 -61.29 22.76 -26.16
N ASP A 2 -60.10 22.22 -26.00
CA ASP A 2 -59.05 22.25 -24.98
C ASP A 2 -57.78 21.77 -25.73
N ARG A 3 -56.60 22.26 -25.36
CA ARG A 3 -55.29 22.04 -26.00
C ARG A 3 -54.70 20.63 -25.77
N ARG A 4 -55.53 19.59 -25.62
CA ARG A 4 -55.10 18.25 -25.13
C ARG A 4 -55.42 17.02 -25.98
N SER A 5 -55.93 17.15 -27.20
CA SER A 5 -56.27 15.97 -28.05
C SER A 5 -55.58 15.91 -29.43
N LEU A 6 -54.54 16.73 -29.68
CA LEU A 6 -53.81 16.76 -30.96
C LEU A 6 -52.62 15.79 -31.07
N LEU A 7 -52.46 14.83 -30.13
CA LEU A 7 -51.22 14.03 -29.98
C LEU A 7 -51.38 12.50 -29.98
N GLN A 8 -52.50 11.92 -30.42
CA GLN A 8 -52.68 10.45 -30.38
C GLN A 8 -53.12 9.79 -31.70
N GLY A 9 -53.00 10.44 -32.86
CA GLY A 9 -53.68 9.96 -34.05
C GLY A 9 -52.91 9.85 -35.38
N MET A 10 -51.59 10.01 -35.46
CA MET A 10 -50.88 9.89 -36.75
C MET A 10 -49.43 9.43 -36.61
N ALA A 11 -49.20 8.11 -36.59
CA ALA A 11 -47.95 7.50 -37.03
C ALA A 11 -48.13 5.98 -37.21
N ALA A 12 -48.95 5.59 -38.18
CA ALA A 12 -48.99 4.21 -38.66
C ALA A 12 -49.02 4.22 -40.19
N ALA A 13 -48.11 3.43 -40.77
CA ALA A 13 -47.98 3.08 -42.17
C ALA A 13 -47.43 4.15 -43.14
N LEU A 14 -46.11 4.08 -43.38
CA LEU A 14 -45.53 3.66 -44.66
C LEU A 14 -44.05 4.10 -44.71
N LEU A 15 -43.14 3.13 -44.69
CA LEU A 15 -41.96 3.04 -45.54
C LEU A 15 -41.17 1.78 -45.16
N ALA A 16 -41.52 0.69 -45.83
CA ALA A 16 -40.65 -0.46 -45.98
C ALA A 16 -39.59 -0.14 -47.05
N GLY A 17 -38.34 -0.55 -46.82
CA GLY A 17 -37.31 -0.65 -47.85
C GLY A 17 -35.93 -0.16 -47.42
N CYS A 18 -34.95 -1.06 -47.47
CA CYS A 18 -33.51 -0.86 -47.25
C CYS A 18 -33.02 -0.91 -45.79
N VAL A 19 -33.19 -2.05 -45.12
CA VAL A 19 -32.28 -2.47 -44.05
C VAL A 19 -31.07 -3.13 -44.72
N GLY A 20 -30.03 -2.35 -45.02
CA GLY A 20 -28.68 -2.93 -45.11
C GLY A 20 -28.27 -3.43 -43.73
N PRO A 21 -27.42 -4.46 -43.60
CA PRO A 21 -26.91 -4.84 -42.29
C PRO A 21 -26.27 -3.61 -41.66
N ARG A 22 -26.86 -3.10 -40.57
CA ARG A 22 -26.12 -2.20 -39.68
C ARG A 22 -24.83 -2.94 -39.34
N PRO A 23 -23.64 -2.35 -39.51
CA PRO A 23 -22.48 -2.92 -38.90
C PRO A 23 -22.80 -2.94 -37.40
N SER A 24 -23.09 -4.12 -36.88
CA SER A 24 -22.97 -4.37 -35.46
C SER A 24 -21.51 -4.08 -35.18
N SER A 25 -21.21 -2.89 -34.67
CA SER A 25 -19.96 -2.67 -33.96
C SER A 25 -20.06 -3.47 -32.66
N SER A 26 -20.06 -4.79 -32.77
CA SER A 26 -19.53 -5.65 -31.75
C SER A 26 -18.02 -5.41 -31.77
N THR A 27 -17.60 -4.26 -31.25
CA THR A 27 -16.34 -4.26 -30.52
C THR A 27 -16.55 -5.29 -29.42
N SER A 28 -16.08 -6.51 -29.66
CA SER A 28 -15.73 -7.43 -28.57
C SER A 28 -15.00 -6.54 -27.56
N ALA A 29 -15.60 -6.33 -26.40
CA ALA A 29 -14.90 -5.65 -25.33
C ALA A 29 -13.63 -6.47 -25.11
N ALA A 30 -12.47 -5.85 -25.36
CA ALA A 30 -11.20 -6.54 -25.23
C ALA A 30 -11.12 -7.10 -23.79
N THR A 31 -10.87 -8.40 -23.68
CA THR A 31 -10.75 -9.06 -22.38
C THR A 31 -9.59 -8.42 -21.60
N PRO A 32 -9.78 -8.00 -20.34
CA PRO A 32 -8.70 -7.41 -19.56
C PRO A 32 -7.54 -8.39 -19.38
N ASP A 33 -6.32 -7.91 -19.63
CA ASP A 33 -5.09 -8.64 -19.33
C ASP A 33 -4.70 -8.43 -17.86
N TRP A 34 -5.30 -9.23 -16.98
CA TRP A 34 -5.04 -9.16 -15.54
C TRP A 34 -3.59 -9.52 -15.16
N GLY A 35 -2.81 -10.13 -16.05
CA GLY A 35 -1.39 -10.41 -15.82
C GLY A 35 -0.46 -9.22 -16.08
N LEU A 36 -0.97 -8.13 -16.67
CA LEU A 36 -0.19 -6.99 -17.15
C LEU A 36 0.72 -6.38 -16.07
N GLY A 37 0.18 -6.19 -14.85
CA GLY A 37 0.91 -5.61 -13.72
C GLY A 37 2.04 -6.47 -13.17
N TRP A 38 2.07 -7.77 -13.51
CA TRP A 38 3.05 -8.76 -13.06
C TRP A 38 4.08 -9.12 -14.14
N ARG A 39 4.17 -8.33 -15.21
CA ARG A 39 5.20 -8.53 -16.24
C ARG A 39 6.52 -7.89 -15.80
N SER A 40 7.62 -8.58 -16.08
CA SER A 40 8.96 -8.03 -15.83
C SER A 40 9.24 -6.85 -16.75
N SER A 41 9.67 -5.74 -16.16
CA SER A 41 10.46 -4.72 -16.82
C SER A 41 11.86 -5.27 -17.08
N THR A 42 12.36 -5.00 -18.29
CA THR A 42 13.67 -5.46 -18.77
C THR A 42 14.64 -4.30 -19.01
N VAL A 43 14.24 -3.08 -18.65
CA VAL A 43 15.03 -1.85 -18.82
C VAL A 43 15.36 -1.23 -17.48
N ASP A 44 16.63 -0.83 -17.29
CA ASP A 44 17.12 -0.22 -16.06
C ASP A 44 16.39 1.08 -15.69
N THR A 45 16.07 1.86 -16.72
CA THR A 45 15.49 3.21 -16.62
C THR A 45 14.31 3.34 -17.57
N LEU A 46 13.19 3.84 -17.06
CA LEU A 46 12.04 4.29 -17.83
C LEU A 46 12.21 5.78 -18.09
N GLU A 47 12.69 6.11 -19.29
CA GLU A 47 12.95 7.49 -19.71
C GLU A 47 11.74 8.42 -19.50
N PRO A 48 11.97 9.72 -19.19
CA PRO A 48 10.89 10.65 -18.93
C PRO A 48 9.84 10.71 -20.05
N VAL A 49 8.55 10.64 -19.70
CA VAL A 49 7.44 10.82 -20.66
C VAL A 49 6.37 11.74 -20.11
N ALA A 50 5.77 12.53 -20.99
CA ALA A 50 4.60 13.33 -20.65
C ALA A 50 3.34 12.46 -20.66
N ALA A 51 2.48 12.68 -19.67
CA ALA A 51 1.15 12.11 -19.61
C ALA A 51 0.13 13.00 -20.31
N ARG A 52 -0.91 12.42 -20.89
CA ARG A 52 -2.07 13.17 -21.37
C ARG A 52 -2.99 13.50 -20.19
N VAL A 53 -3.17 14.78 -19.91
CA VAL A 53 -3.99 15.26 -18.78
C VAL A 53 -5.42 15.59 -19.20
N ARG A 54 -6.39 15.21 -18.38
CA ARG A 54 -7.79 15.68 -18.40
C ARG A 54 -8.13 16.27 -17.04
N GLY A 55 -8.97 17.31 -17.03
CA GLY A 55 -9.24 18.08 -15.80
C GLY A 55 -8.06 18.95 -15.39
N ARG A 56 -8.04 19.39 -14.13
CA ARG A 56 -6.97 20.26 -13.58
C ARG A 56 -6.53 19.74 -12.23
N PHE A 57 -5.26 19.36 -12.11
CA PHE A 57 -4.71 18.97 -10.82
C PHE A 57 -4.75 20.18 -9.85
N PRO A 58 -5.25 20.00 -8.63
CA PRO A 58 -5.23 21.01 -7.58
C PRO A 58 -3.82 21.57 -7.34
N GLU A 59 -3.73 22.85 -6.96
CA GLU A 59 -2.44 23.49 -6.68
C GLU A 59 -1.67 22.81 -5.54
N LEU A 60 -2.38 22.31 -4.53
CA LEU A 60 -1.79 21.55 -3.42
C LEU A 60 -1.21 20.18 -3.84
N LEU A 61 -1.51 19.72 -5.05
CA LEU A 61 -0.94 18.51 -5.65
C LEU A 61 0.20 18.82 -6.65
N GLN A 62 0.72 20.05 -6.69
CA GLN A 62 2.00 20.30 -7.36
C GLN A 62 3.15 19.72 -6.54
N GLY A 63 3.91 18.82 -7.14
CA GLY A 63 4.90 18.01 -6.43
C GLY A 63 5.22 16.73 -7.17
N THR A 64 5.71 15.73 -6.45
CA THR A 64 6.04 14.41 -6.98
C THR A 64 5.37 13.33 -6.16
N LEU A 65 4.55 12.50 -6.82
CA LEU A 65 4.12 11.22 -6.29
C LEU A 65 5.23 10.20 -6.60
N TYR A 66 5.91 9.72 -5.57
CA TYR A 66 6.82 8.58 -5.69
C TYR A 66 6.07 7.29 -5.35
N ARG A 67 6.36 6.22 -6.08
CA ARG A 67 5.84 4.86 -5.84
C ARG A 67 6.99 3.87 -5.94
N ASN A 68 6.93 2.79 -5.18
CA ASN A 68 7.86 1.67 -5.32
C ASN A 68 7.09 0.37 -5.50
N GLY A 69 7.74 -0.61 -6.11
CA GLY A 69 7.17 -1.93 -6.33
C GLY A 69 8.11 -2.87 -7.03
N PRO A 70 7.78 -4.17 -7.07
CA PRO A 70 8.53 -5.17 -7.79
C PRO A 70 8.31 -4.96 -9.29
N ALA A 71 9.40 -4.75 -10.02
CA ALA A 71 9.36 -4.50 -11.46
C ALA A 71 10.13 -5.54 -12.27
N ARG A 72 11.09 -6.26 -11.69
CA ARG A 72 11.71 -7.44 -12.34
C ARG A 72 11.31 -8.69 -11.57
N LEU A 73 10.52 -9.53 -12.20
CA LEU A 73 9.96 -10.77 -11.62
C LEU A 73 10.56 -12.03 -12.27
N GLU A 74 11.55 -11.87 -13.13
CA GLU A 74 12.22 -12.95 -13.85
C GLU A 74 13.72 -12.67 -13.90
N HIS A 75 14.51 -13.67 -13.52
CA HIS A 75 15.97 -13.68 -13.55
C HIS A 75 16.45 -14.90 -14.34
N ASP A 76 17.29 -14.70 -15.36
CA ASP A 76 17.84 -15.77 -16.19
C ASP A 76 16.79 -16.78 -16.72
N GLY A 77 15.64 -16.28 -17.17
CA GLY A 77 14.54 -17.11 -17.69
C GLY A 77 13.70 -17.80 -16.61
N LYS A 78 13.96 -17.55 -15.32
CA LYS A 78 13.24 -18.12 -14.19
C LYS A 78 12.46 -17.06 -13.45
N ARG A 79 11.17 -17.30 -13.28
CA ARG A 79 10.30 -16.42 -12.50
C ARG A 79 10.63 -16.54 -11.01
N VAL A 80 10.58 -15.42 -10.29
CA VAL A 80 10.62 -15.44 -8.83
C VAL A 80 9.42 -16.23 -8.28
N SER A 81 9.60 -16.92 -7.15
CA SER A 81 8.55 -17.74 -6.54
C SER A 81 7.40 -16.86 -6.03
N HIS A 82 7.72 -15.76 -5.36
CA HIS A 82 6.75 -14.83 -4.81
C HIS A 82 6.94 -13.42 -5.40
N TRP A 83 5.83 -12.70 -5.59
CA TRP A 83 5.86 -11.37 -6.23
C TRP A 83 6.59 -10.31 -5.38
N PHE A 84 6.61 -10.48 -4.04
CA PHE A 84 7.39 -9.62 -3.12
C PHE A 84 8.90 -9.74 -3.30
N MET A 85 9.39 -10.76 -4.01
CA MET A 85 10.81 -10.96 -4.27
C MET A 85 11.32 -10.23 -5.51
N GLY A 86 10.45 -9.59 -6.29
CA GLY A 86 10.88 -8.87 -7.49
C GLY A 86 11.69 -7.60 -7.16
N ASP A 87 12.66 -7.26 -8.00
CA ASP A 87 13.51 -6.09 -7.75
C ASP A 87 12.73 -4.77 -7.79
N GLY A 88 13.09 -3.85 -6.90
CA GLY A 88 12.44 -2.56 -6.73
C GLY A 88 12.72 -1.58 -7.85
N MET A 89 11.66 -1.02 -8.44
CA MET A 89 11.74 0.15 -9.31
C MET A 89 10.94 1.30 -8.71
N VAL A 90 11.64 2.38 -8.40
CA VAL A 90 10.99 3.62 -7.96
C VAL A 90 10.46 4.34 -9.19
N GLN A 91 9.19 4.73 -9.14
CA GLN A 91 8.47 5.51 -10.14
C GLN A 91 8.23 6.92 -9.58
N ALA A 92 8.46 7.96 -10.38
CA ALA A 92 8.22 9.35 -10.01
C ALA A 92 7.25 10.00 -11.00
N PHE A 93 6.08 10.40 -10.52
CA PHE A 93 5.07 11.16 -11.26
C PHE A 93 5.12 12.62 -10.79
N ARG A 94 5.75 13.48 -11.60
CA ARG A 94 5.88 14.91 -11.31
C ARG A 94 4.68 15.64 -11.84
N ILE A 95 3.95 16.27 -10.95
CA ILE A 95 2.73 17.04 -11.22
C ILE A 95 3.09 18.51 -11.07
N GLY A 96 2.90 19.29 -12.13
CA GLY A 96 3.17 20.73 -12.10
C GLY A 96 2.25 21.52 -13.02
N PRO A 97 2.44 22.85 -13.12
CA PRO A 97 1.59 23.72 -13.94
C PRO A 97 1.57 23.33 -15.43
N GLY A 98 2.67 22.77 -15.93
CA GLY A 98 2.82 22.34 -17.32
C GLY A 98 2.26 20.94 -17.64
N GLY A 99 1.70 20.23 -16.65
CA GLY A 99 1.17 18.87 -16.81
C GLY A 99 1.83 17.84 -15.89
N VAL A 100 1.77 16.57 -16.29
CA VAL A 100 2.34 15.45 -15.53
C VAL A 100 3.40 14.75 -16.36
N THR A 101 4.56 14.51 -15.77
CA THR A 101 5.64 13.70 -16.37
C THR A 101 5.96 12.51 -15.49
N HIS A 102 6.32 11.38 -16.10
CA HIS A 102 6.70 10.15 -15.42
C HIS A 102 8.12 9.73 -15.78
N HIS A 103 8.87 9.24 -14.80
CA HIS A 103 10.18 8.60 -14.94
C HIS A 103 10.31 7.48 -13.91
N GLY A 104 11.05 6.41 -14.19
CA GLY A 104 11.29 5.33 -13.23
C GLY A 104 12.68 4.73 -13.35
N ARG A 105 13.23 4.19 -12.26
CA ARG A 105 14.56 3.58 -12.25
C ARG A 105 14.66 2.44 -11.24
N PHE A 106 15.32 1.36 -11.62
CA PHE A 106 15.61 0.26 -10.69
C PHE A 106 16.58 0.71 -9.59
N VAL A 107 16.30 0.29 -8.37
CA VAL A 107 17.20 0.47 -7.23
C VAL A 107 18.37 -0.49 -7.39
N GLN A 108 19.59 0.05 -7.41
CA GLN A 108 20.81 -0.73 -7.64
C GLN A 108 21.27 -1.46 -6.37
N THR A 109 20.44 -2.34 -5.81
CA THR A 109 20.84 -3.20 -4.68
C THR A 109 21.85 -4.28 -5.13
N PRO A 110 22.62 -4.88 -4.22
CA PRO A 110 23.46 -6.04 -4.53
C PRO A 110 22.64 -7.18 -5.15
N LEU A 111 21.42 -7.42 -4.65
CA LEU A 111 20.49 -8.41 -5.21
C LEU A 111 20.18 -8.10 -6.68
N TYR A 112 19.83 -6.85 -7.01
CA TYR A 112 19.55 -6.44 -8.39
C TYR A 112 20.76 -6.65 -9.32
N ARG A 113 21.96 -6.33 -8.82
CA ARG A 113 23.23 -6.42 -9.55
C ARG A 113 23.77 -7.84 -9.65
N GLY A 114 23.12 -8.83 -9.01
CA GLY A 114 23.60 -10.22 -8.97
C GLY A 114 24.88 -10.39 -8.15
N GLU A 115 25.15 -9.48 -7.22
CA GLU A 115 26.32 -9.51 -6.35
C GLU A 115 26.14 -10.50 -5.20
N ARG A 116 27.19 -11.27 -4.90
CA ARG A 116 27.17 -12.23 -3.78
C ARG A 116 27.51 -11.51 -2.48
N VAL A 117 26.48 -11.10 -1.74
CA VAL A 117 26.59 -10.55 -0.38
C VAL A 117 26.00 -11.53 0.65
N ARG A 118 26.25 -11.28 1.94
CA ARG A 118 25.72 -12.09 3.05
C ARG A 118 24.73 -11.29 3.89
N GLY A 119 23.91 -11.99 4.65
CA GLY A 119 22.93 -11.37 5.55
C GLY A 119 21.76 -10.75 4.79
N ASN A 120 21.11 -9.79 5.43
CA ASN A 120 19.89 -9.12 4.96
C ASN A 120 19.96 -8.58 3.53
N GLU A 121 21.10 -7.98 3.15
CA GLU A 121 21.27 -7.39 1.82
C GLU A 121 21.23 -8.41 0.68
N ALA A 122 21.42 -9.71 0.98
CA ALA A 122 21.28 -10.78 -0.01
C ALA A 122 19.83 -11.02 -0.42
N PHE A 123 18.86 -10.52 0.37
CA PHE A 123 17.43 -10.69 0.16
C PHE A 123 16.69 -9.36 0.05
N ASN A 124 17.40 -8.25 -0.11
CA ASN A 124 16.82 -6.91 -0.11
C ASN A 124 16.58 -6.38 -1.54
N PRO A 125 15.35 -6.46 -2.07
CA PRO A 125 15.00 -5.88 -3.37
C PRO A 125 14.74 -4.37 -3.31
N ALA A 126 14.67 -3.76 -2.11
CA ALA A 126 14.30 -2.37 -1.90
C ALA A 126 13.04 -1.93 -2.67
N ASN A 127 11.98 -2.75 -2.65
CA ASN A 127 10.82 -2.65 -3.54
C ASN A 127 9.52 -2.20 -2.86
N THR A 128 9.49 -2.03 -1.54
CA THR A 128 8.23 -1.99 -0.78
C THR A 128 7.67 -0.59 -0.67
N SER A 129 8.47 0.39 -0.26
CA SER A 129 8.01 1.76 -0.04
C SER A 129 9.07 2.79 -0.40
N VAL A 130 8.69 4.07 -0.33
CA VAL A 130 9.58 5.22 -0.48
C VAL A 130 9.34 6.22 0.64
N LEU A 131 10.42 6.70 1.27
CA LEU A 131 10.39 7.77 2.27
C LEU A 131 11.22 8.96 1.78
N ALA A 132 10.66 10.16 1.81
CA ALA A 132 11.44 11.40 1.66
C ALA A 132 11.84 11.91 3.05
N ALA A 133 13.14 11.88 3.37
CA ALA A 133 13.65 12.29 4.68
C ALA A 133 15.11 12.78 4.56
N GLY A 134 15.44 13.87 5.25
CA GLY A 134 16.81 14.39 5.32
C GLY A 134 17.43 14.75 3.97
N GLY A 135 16.60 15.22 3.02
CA GLY A 135 17.01 15.54 1.66
C GLY A 135 17.29 14.34 0.74
N ASP A 136 17.24 13.12 1.28
CA ASP A 136 17.30 11.88 0.52
C ASP A 136 15.88 11.39 0.16
N LEU A 137 15.79 10.64 -0.93
CA LEU A 137 14.67 9.74 -1.18
C LEU A 137 15.13 8.31 -0.85
N LEU A 138 14.43 7.62 0.05
CA LEU A 138 14.83 6.31 0.55
C LEU A 138 13.90 5.24 -0.01
N ALA A 139 14.44 4.27 -0.76
CA ALA A 139 13.72 3.05 -1.11
C ALA A 139 13.82 2.04 0.02
N LEU A 140 12.69 1.48 0.45
CA LEU A 140 12.58 0.66 1.65
C LEU A 140 12.12 -0.77 1.31
N CYS A 141 12.64 -1.73 2.05
CA CYS A 141 12.13 -3.09 2.15
C CYS A 141 12.53 -3.62 3.53
N GLU A 142 11.59 -4.26 4.23
CA GLU A 142 11.77 -4.74 5.60
C GLU A 142 12.93 -5.72 5.78
N ALA A 143 13.38 -6.37 4.70
CA ALA A 143 14.45 -7.35 4.73
C ALA A 143 15.80 -6.78 5.19
N GLY A 144 16.07 -5.47 5.00
CA GLY A 144 17.38 -4.89 5.27
C GLY A 144 17.44 -3.38 5.26
N SER A 145 18.56 -2.83 4.79
CA SER A 145 18.81 -1.38 4.77
C SER A 145 17.84 -0.62 3.87
N ALA A 146 17.54 0.63 4.24
CA ALA A 146 17.04 1.62 3.30
C ALA A 146 18.11 1.98 2.26
N TYR A 147 17.71 2.27 1.01
CA TYR A 147 18.60 2.70 -0.06
C TYR A 147 18.37 4.17 -0.42
N ARG A 148 19.43 4.98 -0.36
CA ARG A 148 19.38 6.39 -0.76
C ARG A 148 19.31 6.52 -2.27
N LEU A 149 18.43 7.39 -2.73
CA LEU A 149 18.24 7.76 -4.11
C LEU A 149 18.31 9.29 -4.24
N ASP A 150 18.77 9.75 -5.40
CA ASP A 150 18.57 11.14 -5.81
C ASP A 150 17.07 11.38 -6.11
N PRO A 151 16.39 12.35 -5.46
CA PRO A 151 14.95 12.56 -5.67
C PRO A 151 14.59 13.05 -7.09
N ARG A 152 15.56 13.60 -7.83
CA ARG A 152 15.36 14.10 -9.20
C ARG A 152 15.67 13.03 -10.24
N THR A 153 16.77 12.32 -10.12
CA THR A 153 17.21 11.34 -11.13
C THR A 153 16.88 9.90 -10.77
N LEU A 154 16.46 9.64 -9.53
CA LEU A 154 16.28 8.30 -8.94
C LEU A 154 17.57 7.45 -8.94
N GLU A 155 18.73 8.09 -9.12
CA GLU A 155 20.01 7.40 -9.07
C GLU A 155 20.29 6.85 -7.68
N THR A 156 20.65 5.57 -7.59
CA THR A 156 21.00 4.93 -6.33
C THR A 156 22.35 5.41 -5.82
N ARG A 157 22.36 5.95 -4.61
CA ARG A 157 23.54 6.45 -3.89
C ARG A 157 24.10 5.41 -2.89
N GLY A 158 23.45 4.26 -2.77
CA GLY A 158 23.82 3.16 -1.88
C GLY A 158 22.99 3.08 -0.60
N PRO A 159 23.26 2.12 0.29
CA PRO A 159 22.52 1.95 1.53
C PRO A 159 22.64 3.18 2.44
N LYS A 160 21.62 3.37 3.28
CA LYS A 160 21.60 4.35 4.36
C LYS A 160 22.10 3.67 5.63
N GLU A 161 23.19 4.17 6.16
CA GLU A 161 23.68 3.78 7.48
C GLU A 161 23.32 4.88 8.48
N TRP A 162 22.52 4.53 9.49
CA TRP A 162 22.09 5.46 10.54
C TRP A 162 23.15 5.61 11.64
N ALA A 163 23.82 4.51 11.95
CA ALA A 163 24.98 4.39 12.82
C ALA A 163 25.77 3.13 12.39
N PRO A 164 27.09 3.05 12.65
CA PRO A 164 27.89 1.89 12.26
C PRO A 164 27.35 0.55 12.77
N GLU A 165 26.83 0.51 14.00
CA GLU A 165 26.25 -0.68 14.62
C GLU A 165 24.86 -1.06 14.10
N LEU A 166 24.22 -0.17 13.33
CA LEU A 166 22.90 -0.38 12.72
C LEU A 166 23.00 -0.70 11.22
N ALA A 167 24.20 -0.78 10.66
CA ALA A 167 24.40 -1.09 9.26
C ALA A 167 23.81 -2.46 8.91
N SER A 168 23.10 -2.55 7.79
CA SER A 168 22.44 -3.77 7.30
C SER A 168 21.37 -4.37 8.22
N LEU A 169 20.97 -3.68 9.31
CA LEU A 169 19.87 -4.14 10.14
C LEU A 169 18.51 -3.86 9.46
N PRO A 170 17.49 -4.68 9.73
CA PRO A 170 16.15 -4.51 9.18
C PRO A 170 15.59 -3.11 9.47
N PHE A 171 15.00 -2.50 8.45
CA PHE A 171 14.32 -1.22 8.56
C PHE A 171 13.00 -1.30 7.80
N SER A 172 11.88 -1.21 8.52
CA SER A 172 10.55 -1.41 7.95
C SER A 172 10.25 -0.39 6.85
N ALA A 173 9.44 -0.83 5.90
CA ALA A 173 8.92 -0.02 4.82
C ALA A 173 7.79 0.94 5.24
N HIS A 174 7.40 0.91 6.52
CA HIS A 174 6.23 1.64 7.05
C HIS A 174 6.59 2.62 8.18
N PRO A 175 7.41 3.65 7.92
CA PRO A 175 7.71 4.68 8.93
C PRO A 175 6.43 5.41 9.36
N LEU A 176 6.30 5.69 10.66
CA LEU A 176 5.15 6.38 11.24
C LEU A 176 5.49 7.83 11.60
N PRO A 177 4.90 8.83 10.91
CA PRO A 177 5.14 10.23 11.23
C PRO A 177 4.49 10.64 12.55
N GLU A 178 5.12 11.57 13.25
CA GLU A 178 4.60 12.29 14.41
C GLU A 178 4.20 13.72 14.00
N ARG A 179 3.38 14.36 14.85
CA ARG A 179 2.86 15.70 14.56
C ARG A 179 3.93 16.81 14.62
N ASP A 180 5.04 16.56 15.30
CA ASP A 180 6.20 17.45 15.34
C ASP A 180 7.14 17.30 14.14
N GLY A 181 6.81 16.41 13.21
CA GLY A 181 7.61 16.09 12.03
C GLY A 181 8.64 15.00 12.25
N SER A 182 8.88 14.59 13.50
CA SER A 182 9.67 13.38 13.80
C SER A 182 8.95 12.13 13.29
N TYR A 183 9.62 10.98 13.26
CA TYR A 183 8.96 9.73 12.88
C TYR A 183 9.59 8.52 13.57
N TRP A 184 8.75 7.53 13.83
CA TRP A 184 9.17 6.23 14.33
C TRP A 184 9.38 5.26 13.17
N ASN A 185 10.28 4.30 13.37
CA ASN A 185 10.32 3.10 12.56
C ASN A 185 10.71 1.89 13.40
N PHE A 186 10.63 0.70 12.82
CA PHE A 186 11.06 -0.54 13.46
C PHE A 186 11.81 -1.45 12.49
N GLY A 187 12.38 -2.53 13.00
CA GLY A 187 12.93 -3.62 12.22
C GLY A 187 12.69 -4.95 12.93
N LEU A 188 12.42 -6.03 12.18
CA LEU A 188 12.28 -7.37 12.74
C LEU A 188 13.41 -8.26 12.26
N ALA A 189 14.06 -8.91 13.22
CA ALA A 189 15.04 -9.97 12.96
C ALA A 189 14.56 -11.25 13.66
N PRO A 190 13.57 -11.97 13.08
CA PRO A 190 13.02 -13.18 13.69
C PRO A 190 14.04 -14.32 13.79
N TYR A 191 15.11 -14.26 12.98
CA TYR A 191 16.23 -15.19 12.97
C TYR A 191 17.32 -14.91 14.03
N ALA A 192 17.25 -13.78 14.74
CA ALA A 192 18.35 -13.35 15.61
C ALA A 192 18.45 -14.13 16.93
N SER A 193 17.35 -14.75 17.38
CA SER A 193 17.28 -15.57 18.59
C SER A 193 16.06 -16.51 18.53
N GLU A 194 15.91 -17.42 19.50
CA GLU A 194 14.69 -18.26 19.61
C GLU A 194 13.40 -17.44 19.74
N GLN A 195 13.51 -16.24 20.33
CA GLN A 195 12.39 -15.32 20.51
C GLN A 195 12.21 -14.39 19.31
N GLY A 196 13.25 -14.17 18.50
CA GLY A 196 13.35 -13.05 17.56
C GLY A 196 13.75 -11.74 18.26
N LEU A 197 14.03 -10.73 17.45
CA LEU A 197 14.41 -9.39 17.92
C LEU A 197 13.60 -8.31 17.19
N LEU A 198 13.09 -7.36 17.96
CA LEU A 198 12.48 -6.12 17.49
C LEU A 198 13.46 -4.96 17.70
N LEU A 199 13.74 -4.21 16.65
CA LEU A 199 14.49 -2.95 16.67
C LEU A 199 13.50 -1.79 16.59
N LEU A 200 13.72 -0.73 17.36
CA LEU A 200 12.92 0.48 17.35
C LEU A 200 13.82 1.68 17.09
N TYR A 201 13.37 2.57 16.22
CA TYR A 201 14.09 3.75 15.77
C TYR A 201 13.21 5.00 15.90
N HIS A 202 13.77 6.10 16.38
CA HIS A 202 13.14 7.41 16.39
C HIS A 202 14.03 8.41 15.68
N PHE A 203 13.47 9.15 14.74
CA PHE A 203 14.17 10.13 13.92
C PHE A 203 13.52 11.51 14.06
N ASP A 204 14.31 12.56 13.95
CA ASP A 204 13.76 13.92 13.79
C ASP A 204 13.22 14.16 12.38
N ALA A 205 12.66 15.35 12.16
CA ALA A 205 12.10 15.76 10.87
C ALA A 205 13.14 15.83 9.73
N ASP A 206 14.42 15.96 10.07
CA ASP A 206 15.53 15.97 9.12
C ASP A 206 16.09 14.55 8.89
N GLY A 207 15.44 13.50 9.42
CA GLY A 207 15.85 12.12 9.26
C GLY A 207 17.14 11.74 10.01
N ARG A 208 17.49 12.49 11.07
CA ARG A 208 18.61 12.14 11.95
C ARG A 208 18.10 11.22 13.05
N LEU A 209 18.86 10.15 13.33
CA LEU A 209 18.52 9.22 14.39
C LEU A 209 18.65 9.91 15.77
N LEU A 210 17.54 9.99 16.49
CA LEU A 210 17.46 10.55 17.84
C LEU A 210 17.71 9.48 18.91
N ARG A 211 17.05 8.33 18.75
CA ARG A 211 17.12 7.21 19.69
C ARG A 211 16.87 5.91 18.95
N TRP A 212 17.50 4.85 19.42
CA TRP A 212 17.13 3.49 19.05
C TRP A 212 17.14 2.57 20.27
N SER A 213 16.45 1.44 20.15
CA SER A 213 16.44 0.36 21.15
C SER A 213 16.18 -0.97 20.47
N HIS A 214 16.36 -2.06 21.21
CA HIS A 214 15.98 -3.39 20.78
C HIS A 214 15.35 -4.17 21.94
N LEU A 215 14.44 -5.08 21.61
CA LEU A 215 13.67 -5.85 22.57
C LEU A 215 13.46 -7.27 22.02
N PRO A 216 13.50 -8.32 22.87
CA PRO A 216 13.08 -9.65 22.45
C PRO A 216 11.58 -9.64 22.11
N THR A 217 11.19 -10.37 21.07
CA THR A 217 9.78 -10.59 20.75
C THR A 217 9.19 -11.76 21.55
N PRO A 218 7.86 -11.83 21.78
CA PRO A 218 7.26 -12.96 22.51
C PRO A 218 7.50 -14.32 21.85
N PHE A 219 7.64 -14.33 20.53
CA PHE A 219 8.01 -15.45 19.66
C PHE A 219 8.51 -14.84 18.34
N PRO A 220 9.21 -15.59 17.46
CA PRO A 220 9.78 -15.03 16.23
C PRO A 220 8.70 -14.94 15.14
N GLY A 221 7.65 -14.18 15.43
CA GLY A 221 6.53 -13.91 14.54
C GLY A 221 6.82 -12.79 13.55
N TYR A 222 5.78 -12.38 12.84
CA TYR A 222 5.89 -11.43 11.74
C TYR A 222 5.01 -10.20 11.96
N ALA A 223 5.54 -9.01 11.66
CA ALA A 223 4.77 -7.77 11.54
C ALA A 223 5.31 -6.95 10.36
N HIS A 224 4.42 -6.60 9.44
CA HIS A 224 4.77 -5.80 8.26
C HIS A 224 4.81 -4.30 8.57
N ALA A 225 3.76 -3.84 9.25
CA ALA A 225 3.55 -2.45 9.65
C ALA A 225 3.25 -2.36 11.15
N PHE A 226 3.18 -1.12 11.64
CA PHE A 226 2.81 -0.79 13.01
C PHE A 226 1.93 0.46 13.03
N THR A 227 1.32 0.77 14.17
CA THR A 227 0.56 1.99 14.38
C THR A 227 0.92 2.61 15.74
N GLN A 228 0.30 3.72 16.10
CA GLN A 228 0.66 4.45 17.32
C GLN A 228 -0.53 5.16 17.94
N THR A 229 -0.51 5.24 19.28
CA THR A 229 -1.32 6.17 20.08
C THR A 229 -0.48 7.43 20.40
N GLU A 230 -1.02 8.38 21.17
CA GLU A 230 -0.19 9.47 21.71
C GLU A 230 0.97 8.97 22.59
N ARG A 231 0.83 7.82 23.26
CA ARG A 231 1.81 7.34 24.24
C ARG A 231 2.51 6.05 23.86
N HIS A 232 1.90 5.22 23.01
CA HIS A 232 2.40 3.89 22.69
C HIS A 232 2.66 3.71 21.21
N LEU A 233 3.74 2.99 20.88
CA LEU A 233 3.84 2.28 19.62
C LEU A 233 3.09 0.95 19.76
N VAL A 234 2.37 0.56 18.71
CA VAL A 234 1.50 -0.62 18.69
C VAL A 234 1.94 -1.51 17.54
N LEU A 235 2.58 -2.64 17.86
CA LEU A 235 2.99 -3.65 16.88
C LEU A 235 2.12 -4.89 17.03
N LEU A 236 1.65 -5.44 15.92
CA LEU A 236 0.86 -6.66 15.89
C LEU A 236 1.69 -7.79 15.29
N LEU A 237 2.22 -8.64 16.16
CA LEU A 237 3.05 -9.77 15.77
C LEU A 237 2.15 -10.97 15.48
N ALA A 238 1.91 -11.22 14.19
CA ALA A 238 1.12 -12.34 13.71
C ALA A 238 1.84 -13.68 14.01
N PRO A 239 1.09 -14.77 14.22
CA PRO A 239 1.66 -16.10 14.46
C PRO A 239 2.15 -16.76 13.17
N LEU A 240 2.76 -15.98 12.28
CA LEU A 240 3.53 -16.45 11.13
C LEU A 240 4.99 -16.51 11.59
N VAL A 241 5.41 -17.70 12.01
CA VAL A 241 6.62 -17.92 12.79
C VAL A 241 7.77 -18.32 11.87
N TRP A 242 8.92 -17.67 12.04
CA TRP A 242 10.15 -18.05 11.35
C TRP A 242 10.61 -19.46 11.75
N ASP A 243 10.88 -20.28 10.75
CA ASP A 243 11.37 -21.65 10.84
C ASP A 243 12.53 -21.79 9.84
N GLY A 244 13.75 -21.52 10.32
CA GLY A 244 14.96 -21.52 9.47
C GLY A 244 15.36 -22.90 8.95
N GLU A 245 14.72 -23.98 9.40
CA GLU A 245 14.88 -25.31 8.82
C GLU A 245 13.96 -25.52 7.60
N ARG A 246 12.95 -24.66 7.44
CA ARG A 246 12.08 -24.62 6.27
C ARG A 246 12.66 -23.69 5.21
N GLY A 247 12.61 -24.15 3.97
CA GLY A 247 12.53 -23.25 2.82
C GLY A 247 13.81 -23.07 2.00
N VAL A 248 13.58 -22.66 0.76
CA VAL A 248 14.61 -22.24 -0.21
C VAL A 248 14.66 -20.72 -0.30
N THR A 249 13.59 -20.03 0.13
CA THR A 249 13.45 -18.56 0.13
C THR A 249 13.00 -18.05 1.50
N TRP A 250 13.11 -16.73 1.72
CA TRP A 250 12.68 -16.07 2.95
C TRP A 250 11.21 -16.35 3.31
N PHE A 251 10.29 -16.24 2.35
CA PHE A 251 8.85 -16.47 2.59
C PHE A 251 8.50 -17.96 2.77
N ASP A 252 9.35 -18.88 2.31
CA ASP A 252 9.16 -20.31 2.57
C ASP A 252 9.60 -20.72 3.99
N ALA A 253 10.42 -19.89 4.63
CA ALA A 253 10.94 -20.10 5.99
C ALA A 253 9.95 -19.61 7.06
N GLU A 254 8.68 -19.44 6.73
CA GLU A 254 7.63 -18.98 7.63
C GLU A 254 6.52 -20.04 7.76
N ALA A 255 6.04 -20.24 8.98
CA ALA A 255 5.03 -21.24 9.30
C ALA A 255 3.89 -20.65 10.15
N TRP A 256 2.66 -20.75 9.66
CA TRP A 256 1.47 -20.31 10.38
C TRP A 256 1.18 -21.20 11.61
N GLN A 257 1.13 -20.62 12.81
CA GLN A 257 0.93 -21.29 14.11
C GLN A 257 -0.25 -20.67 14.89
N PRO A 258 -1.50 -20.85 14.46
CA PRO A 258 -2.66 -20.10 14.97
C PRO A 258 -2.97 -20.34 16.45
N SER A 259 -2.46 -21.42 17.07
CA SER A 259 -2.63 -21.68 18.50
C SER A 259 -1.97 -20.63 19.41
N ARG A 260 -1.08 -19.79 18.88
CA ARG A 260 -0.40 -18.71 19.63
C ARG A 260 -1.22 -17.44 19.78
N GLY A 261 -2.22 -17.23 18.92
CA GLY A 261 -2.85 -15.91 18.77
C GLY A 261 -1.90 -14.88 18.16
N THR A 262 -2.38 -13.64 18.03
CA THR A 262 -1.57 -12.50 17.58
C THR A 262 -1.13 -11.71 18.81
N ALA A 263 0.17 -11.43 18.93
CA ALA A 263 0.69 -10.66 20.06
C ALA A 263 0.70 -9.15 19.72
N ALA A 264 -0.08 -8.37 20.46
CA ALA A 264 -0.06 -6.92 20.43
C ALA A 264 0.96 -6.38 21.43
N LEU A 265 2.07 -5.82 20.95
CA LEU A 265 3.09 -5.16 21.75
C LEU A 265 2.74 -3.67 21.86
N LEU A 266 2.57 -3.19 23.08
CA LEU A 266 2.39 -1.78 23.43
C LEU A 266 3.68 -1.27 24.05
N VAL A 267 4.45 -0.47 23.31
CA VAL A 267 5.74 0.08 23.74
C VAL A 267 5.57 1.54 24.13
N ASP A 268 5.91 1.91 25.36
CA ASP A 268 5.85 3.31 25.82
C ASP A 268 6.88 4.17 25.07
N LYS A 269 6.43 5.22 24.38
CA LYS A 269 7.28 6.11 23.58
C LYS A 269 8.32 6.87 24.41
N THR A 270 8.04 7.10 25.70
CA THR A 270 8.96 7.81 26.61
C THR A 270 10.04 6.87 27.17
N ASP A 271 9.70 5.60 27.35
CA ASP A 271 10.61 4.57 27.82
C ASP A 271 10.39 3.26 27.06
N LEU A 272 11.21 3.07 26.02
CA LEU A 272 11.12 1.92 25.12
C LEU A 272 11.35 0.56 25.81
N THR A 273 11.81 0.53 27.07
CA THR A 273 11.93 -0.72 27.83
C THR A 273 10.61 -1.16 28.46
N ARG A 274 9.63 -0.25 28.55
CA ARG A 274 8.30 -0.52 29.11
C ARG A 274 7.38 -1.03 28.01
N VAL A 275 7.27 -2.36 27.96
CA VAL A 275 6.48 -3.08 26.98
C VAL A 275 5.38 -3.88 27.67
N SER A 276 4.15 -3.73 27.21
CA SER A 276 3.04 -4.60 27.56
C SER A 276 2.67 -5.47 26.37
N VAL A 277 2.44 -6.76 26.60
CA VAL A 277 2.00 -7.70 25.55
C VAL A 277 0.58 -8.14 25.84
N ARG A 278 -0.30 -8.07 24.84
CA ARG A 278 -1.67 -8.59 24.89
C ARG A 278 -1.89 -9.60 23.78
N GLU A 279 -2.73 -10.58 24.05
CA GLU A 279 -3.12 -11.56 23.04
C GLU A 279 -4.41 -11.12 22.35
N LEU A 280 -4.39 -11.09 21.02
CA LEU A 280 -5.54 -11.00 20.14
C LEU A 280 -5.86 -12.40 19.57
N PRO A 281 -7.09 -12.63 19.07
CA PRO A 281 -7.38 -13.78 18.22
C PRO A 281 -6.32 -13.94 17.12
N ALA A 282 -6.03 -15.19 16.74
CA ALA A 282 -5.09 -15.45 15.66
C ALA A 282 -5.57 -14.80 14.36
N GLY A 283 -4.67 -14.05 13.76
CA GLY A 283 -4.86 -13.43 12.46
C GLY A 283 -3.66 -12.59 12.09
N PHE A 284 -3.75 -11.95 10.95
CA PHE A 284 -2.63 -11.27 10.34
C PHE A 284 -3.08 -9.88 9.90
N VAL A 285 -2.21 -8.89 10.05
CA VAL A 285 -2.44 -7.54 9.53
C VAL A 285 -1.25 -7.15 8.69
N PHE A 286 -1.48 -6.85 7.42
CA PHE A 286 -0.44 -6.30 6.56
C PHE A 286 -0.34 -4.80 6.81
N HIS A 287 -1.43 -4.07 6.61
CA HIS A 287 -1.47 -2.62 6.82
C HIS A 287 -2.38 -2.19 7.96
N LEU A 288 -1.88 -1.25 8.73
CA LEU A 288 -2.58 -0.62 9.83
C LEU A 288 -2.99 0.80 9.45
N GLY A 289 -4.18 1.19 9.88
CA GLY A 289 -4.63 2.57 9.89
C GLY A 289 -4.28 3.25 11.22
N HIS A 290 -5.27 3.95 11.77
CA HIS A 290 -5.10 4.76 12.96
C HIS A 290 -5.32 3.96 14.26
N ALA A 291 -4.61 4.34 15.33
CA ALA A 291 -4.88 3.91 16.70
C ALA A 291 -4.90 5.08 17.72
N TRP A 292 -5.67 4.92 18.80
CA TRP A 292 -5.73 5.85 19.93
C TRP A 292 -6.08 5.15 21.23
N GLU A 293 -5.83 5.80 22.35
CA GLU A 293 -6.28 5.34 23.67
C GLU A 293 -7.71 5.82 23.95
N ASP A 294 -8.59 4.89 24.30
CA ASP A 294 -9.99 5.12 24.64
C ASP A 294 -10.26 4.52 26.04
N GLY A 295 -10.00 5.33 27.07
CA GLY A 295 -10.10 4.87 28.46
C GLY A 295 -9.03 3.85 28.83
N ASP A 296 -9.45 2.59 29.02
CA ASP A 296 -8.62 1.48 29.49
C ASP A 296 -8.11 0.57 28.37
N ARG A 297 -8.29 0.97 27.11
CA ARG A 297 -7.89 0.20 25.93
C ARG A 297 -7.30 1.10 24.84
N VAL A 298 -6.51 0.50 23.96
CA VAL A 298 -6.20 1.04 22.65
C VAL A 298 -7.27 0.57 21.67
N ARG A 299 -7.80 1.48 20.87
CA ARG A 299 -8.59 1.17 19.68
C ARG A 299 -7.71 1.39 18.47
N ALA A 300 -7.54 0.37 17.66
CA ALA A 300 -6.73 0.40 16.44
C ALA A 300 -7.56 -0.09 15.25
N TYR A 301 -7.28 0.43 14.06
CA TYR A 301 -7.89 -0.04 12.82
C TYR A 301 -6.83 -0.56 11.86
N GLY A 302 -7.18 -1.58 11.07
CA GLY A 302 -6.28 -2.18 10.10
C GLY A 302 -6.98 -3.20 9.20
N CYS A 303 -6.26 -3.66 8.20
CA CYS A 303 -6.74 -4.64 7.21
C CYS A 303 -6.42 -6.06 7.71
N TRP A 304 -7.44 -6.69 8.30
CA TRP A 304 -7.32 -7.95 9.03
C TRP A 304 -7.58 -9.17 8.13
N TYR A 305 -6.67 -10.13 8.18
CA TYR A 305 -6.78 -11.45 7.61
C TYR A 305 -6.97 -12.49 8.72
N GLU A 306 -7.83 -13.48 8.47
CA GLU A 306 -8.05 -14.60 9.41
C GLU A 306 -6.87 -15.59 9.45
N ASP A 307 -6.05 -15.60 8.39
CA ASP A 307 -4.85 -16.41 8.24
C ASP A 307 -3.79 -15.67 7.39
N ALA A 308 -2.62 -16.28 7.21
CA ALA A 308 -1.53 -15.73 6.40
C ALA A 308 -1.30 -16.52 5.09
N GLN A 309 -2.30 -17.25 4.57
CA GLN A 309 -2.10 -18.11 3.40
C GLN A 309 -1.64 -17.34 2.15
N PHE A 310 -2.05 -16.08 2.02
CA PHE A 310 -1.67 -15.24 0.89
C PHE A 310 -0.15 -14.97 0.83
N MET A 311 0.57 -15.06 1.96
CA MET A 311 2.04 -14.88 2.02
C MET A 311 2.80 -15.97 1.25
N HIS A 312 2.14 -17.08 0.92
CA HIS A 312 2.71 -18.18 0.15
C HIS A 312 2.12 -18.27 -1.28
N ALA A 313 1.38 -17.25 -1.74
CA ALA A 313 0.78 -17.24 -3.07
C ALA A 313 1.82 -16.91 -4.14
N ASP A 314 2.08 -17.84 -5.06
CA ASP A 314 3.03 -17.60 -6.15
C ASP A 314 2.57 -16.45 -7.08
N VAL A 315 3.49 -15.95 -7.91
CA VAL A 315 3.20 -14.81 -8.79
C VAL A 315 2.00 -15.07 -9.72
N ALA A 316 1.79 -16.31 -10.17
CA ALA A 316 0.69 -16.66 -11.06
C ALA A 316 -0.66 -16.70 -10.32
N THR A 317 -0.67 -17.18 -9.09
CA THR A 317 -1.81 -17.22 -8.17
C THR A 317 -2.21 -15.80 -7.79
N THR A 318 -1.24 -14.96 -7.43
CA THR A 318 -1.46 -13.54 -7.15
C THR A 318 -2.03 -12.82 -8.36
N ALA A 319 -1.50 -13.03 -9.57
CA ALA A 319 -2.05 -12.42 -10.79
C ALA A 319 -3.51 -12.85 -11.07
N ARG A 320 -3.87 -14.11 -10.77
CA ARG A 320 -5.26 -14.62 -10.88
C ARG A 320 -6.17 -14.17 -9.75
N GLY A 321 -5.63 -13.69 -8.62
CA GLY A 321 -6.39 -13.15 -7.49
C GLY A 321 -7.46 -14.11 -6.96
N ARG A 322 -8.68 -13.59 -6.77
CA ARG A 322 -9.84 -14.35 -6.21
C ARG A 322 -10.14 -15.66 -6.92
N ALA A 323 -9.92 -15.72 -8.25
CA ALA A 323 -10.17 -16.93 -9.02
C ALA A 323 -9.25 -18.11 -8.60
N ALA A 324 -8.15 -17.82 -7.90
CA ALA A 324 -7.24 -18.81 -7.35
C ALA A 324 -7.44 -19.05 -5.83
N GLY A 325 -8.52 -18.52 -5.23
CA GLY A 325 -8.86 -18.75 -3.82
C GLY A 325 -8.14 -17.84 -2.81
N VAL A 326 -7.44 -16.81 -3.27
CA VAL A 326 -6.79 -15.82 -2.39
C VAL A 326 -7.87 -15.05 -1.62
N LYS A 327 -7.82 -15.13 -0.28
CA LYS A 327 -8.70 -14.37 0.60
C LYS A 327 -8.17 -12.94 0.76
N HIS A 328 -9.09 -12.01 0.85
CA HIS A 328 -8.84 -10.59 1.04
C HIS A 328 -8.97 -10.18 2.49
N ALA A 329 -8.28 -9.10 2.88
CA ALA A 329 -8.45 -8.52 4.20
C ALA A 329 -9.81 -7.85 4.33
N ARG A 330 -10.24 -7.69 5.58
CA ARG A 330 -11.34 -6.80 5.93
C ARG A 330 -10.82 -5.68 6.81
N LEU A 331 -11.28 -4.47 6.57
CA LEU A 331 -11.06 -3.40 7.52
C LEU A 331 -11.68 -3.82 8.86
N ALA A 332 -10.92 -3.78 9.94
CA ALA A 332 -11.33 -4.26 11.25
C ALA A 332 -10.91 -3.30 12.35
N GLU A 333 -11.72 -3.27 13.41
CA GLU A 333 -11.36 -2.66 14.68
C GLU A 333 -10.69 -3.69 15.58
N MET A 334 -9.62 -3.28 16.24
CA MET A 334 -8.90 -4.03 17.27
C MET A 334 -9.00 -3.25 18.58
N GLU A 335 -9.61 -3.87 19.59
CA GLU A 335 -9.62 -3.37 20.97
C GLU A 335 -8.55 -4.11 21.77
N ILE A 336 -7.52 -3.38 22.23
CA ILE A 336 -6.36 -3.95 22.93
C ILE A 336 -6.33 -3.37 24.35
N PRO A 337 -6.56 -4.17 25.41
CA PRO A 337 -6.55 -3.69 26.79
C PRO A 337 -5.20 -3.08 27.19
N LEU A 338 -5.20 -1.92 27.85
CA LEU A 338 -4.01 -1.36 28.48
C LEU A 338 -3.67 -2.12 29.77
N GLY A 339 -4.68 -2.55 30.52
CA GLY A 339 -4.54 -3.47 31.67
C GLY A 339 -4.46 -4.94 31.24
N GLU A 340 -4.55 -5.87 32.19
CA GLU A 340 -4.60 -7.31 31.88
C GLU A 340 -5.83 -7.67 31.01
N GLY A 341 -5.70 -8.71 30.19
CA GLY A 341 -6.80 -9.23 29.39
C GLY A 341 -6.41 -9.62 27.97
N ARG A 342 -7.39 -10.12 27.23
CA ARG A 342 -7.30 -10.46 25.81
C ARG A 342 -7.97 -9.36 24.99
N GLY A 343 -7.37 -9.01 23.87
CA GLY A 343 -7.97 -8.09 22.93
C GLY A 343 -9.07 -8.74 22.10
N ARG A 344 -9.82 -7.90 21.39
CA ARG A 344 -10.91 -8.29 20.49
C ARG A 344 -10.64 -7.73 19.11
N VAL A 345 -11.03 -8.49 18.09
CA VAL A 345 -11.06 -8.03 16.70
C VAL A 345 -12.50 -8.07 16.21
N THR A 346 -12.95 -6.97 15.63
CA THR A 346 -14.29 -6.83 15.06
C THR A 346 -14.15 -6.38 13.60
N PRO A 347 -14.18 -7.32 12.64
CA PRO A 347 -14.15 -6.99 11.21
C PRO A 347 -15.41 -6.20 10.79
N THR A 348 -15.22 -5.21 9.93
CA THR A 348 -16.32 -4.53 9.23
C THR A 348 -16.83 -5.38 8.06
N SER A 349 -17.87 -4.91 7.39
CA SER A 349 -18.36 -5.51 6.15
C SER A 349 -17.45 -5.26 4.94
N HIS A 350 -16.46 -4.39 5.07
CA HIS A 350 -15.71 -3.86 3.92
C HIS A 350 -14.41 -4.63 3.72
N GLY A 351 -14.31 -5.30 2.56
CA GLY A 351 -13.06 -5.88 2.10
C GLY A 351 -12.14 -4.77 1.63
N ALA A 352 -10.96 -4.65 2.23
CA ALA A 352 -10.13 -3.47 2.03
C ALA A 352 -8.65 -3.74 2.31
N GLU A 353 -7.81 -2.99 1.62
CA GLU A 353 -6.36 -2.91 1.80
C GLU A 353 -5.86 -1.46 1.61
N PHE A 354 -4.57 -1.24 1.86
CA PHE A 354 -3.92 0.06 1.76
C PHE A 354 -4.66 1.19 2.50
N PRO A 355 -4.91 1.04 3.81
CA PRO A 355 -5.51 2.10 4.62
C PRO A 355 -4.57 3.30 4.70
N VAL A 356 -5.08 4.46 4.32
CA VAL A 356 -4.43 5.76 4.43
C VAL A 356 -5.29 6.64 5.31
N VAL A 357 -4.65 7.31 6.26
CA VAL A 357 -5.30 8.19 7.24
C VAL A 357 -4.72 9.60 7.18
N ASP A 358 -5.43 10.55 7.78
CA ASP A 358 -4.95 11.92 7.93
C ASP A 358 -3.87 11.99 9.02
N ALA A 359 -2.60 12.09 8.61
CA ALA A 359 -1.44 12.08 9.51
C ALA A 359 -1.51 13.13 10.64
N ARG A 360 -2.26 14.23 10.44
CA ARG A 360 -2.45 15.29 11.45
C ARG A 360 -3.18 14.81 12.70
N PHE A 361 -3.91 13.69 12.59
CA PHE A 361 -4.73 13.11 13.66
C PHE A 361 -4.13 11.83 14.24
N LEU A 362 -2.94 11.39 13.79
CA LEU A 362 -2.30 10.19 14.33
C LEU A 362 -2.14 10.26 15.86
N GLY A 363 -2.39 9.13 16.50
CA GLY A 363 -2.39 8.95 17.94
C GLY A 363 -3.65 9.44 18.67
N ARG A 364 -4.55 10.18 18.00
CA ARG A 364 -5.77 10.76 18.58
C ARG A 364 -6.99 10.22 17.85
N ARG A 365 -8.12 10.16 18.56
CA ARG A 365 -9.40 9.75 17.97
C ARG A 365 -9.68 10.47 16.64
N ALA A 366 -9.81 9.65 15.60
CA ALA A 366 -10.03 9.97 14.20
C ALA A 366 -10.88 8.84 13.60
N ARG A 367 -11.68 9.13 12.58
CA ARG A 367 -12.67 8.21 12.02
C ARG A 367 -12.63 8.04 10.50
N VAL A 368 -11.91 8.88 9.77
CA VAL A 368 -11.86 8.84 8.30
C VAL A 368 -10.67 8.01 7.84
N HIS A 369 -10.96 6.93 7.13
CA HIS A 369 -9.96 6.09 6.48
C HIS A 369 -10.20 6.10 4.97
N PHE A 370 -9.14 6.27 4.20
CA PHE A 370 -9.14 6.05 2.77
C PHE A 370 -8.55 4.66 2.51
N VAL A 371 -9.16 3.88 1.63
CA VAL A 371 -8.77 2.49 1.39
C VAL A 371 -8.88 2.14 -0.08
N THR A 372 -8.14 1.13 -0.51
CA THR A 372 -8.45 0.38 -1.72
C THR A 372 -9.48 -0.68 -1.36
N LEU A 373 -10.64 -0.66 -2.03
CA LEU A 373 -11.73 -1.60 -1.76
C LEU A 373 -11.53 -2.89 -2.56
N GLU A 374 -11.53 -4.00 -1.83
CA GLU A 374 -11.39 -5.37 -2.33
C GLU A 374 -12.73 -6.12 -2.34
N ASP A 375 -13.83 -5.50 -1.92
CA ASP A 375 -15.19 -6.05 -1.94
C ASP A 375 -15.99 -5.56 -3.16
N THR A 376 -15.32 -5.50 -4.31
CA THR A 376 -15.93 -5.11 -5.58
C THR A 376 -16.68 -6.27 -6.22
N ASP A 377 -17.08 -6.09 -7.48
CA ASP A 377 -17.58 -7.17 -8.35
C ASP A 377 -16.75 -8.46 -8.20
N ALA A 378 -17.36 -9.48 -7.58
CA ALA A 378 -16.71 -10.73 -7.22
C ALA A 378 -16.30 -11.58 -8.44
N SER A 379 -16.78 -11.23 -9.65
CA SER A 379 -16.32 -11.86 -10.89
C SER A 379 -14.92 -11.41 -11.31
N ARG A 380 -14.41 -10.31 -10.75
CA ARG A 380 -13.08 -9.77 -11.04
C ARG A 380 -12.03 -10.42 -10.12
N PRO A 381 -10.81 -10.67 -10.63
CA PRO A 381 -9.74 -11.24 -9.82
C PRO A 381 -9.25 -10.28 -8.71
N HIS A 382 -9.37 -8.96 -8.93
CA HIS A 382 -8.87 -7.91 -8.05
C HIS A 382 -9.95 -6.90 -7.68
N GLY A 383 -9.67 -6.11 -6.65
CA GLY A 383 -10.43 -4.89 -6.35
C GLY A 383 -10.34 -3.88 -7.49
N GLY A 384 -11.37 -3.06 -7.65
CA GLY A 384 -11.50 -2.08 -8.73
C GLY A 384 -11.92 -0.69 -8.26
N ALA A 385 -11.92 -0.45 -6.95
CA ALA A 385 -12.45 0.77 -6.37
C ALA A 385 -11.59 1.30 -5.22
N ILE A 386 -11.77 2.58 -4.92
CA ILE A 386 -11.27 3.23 -3.71
C ILE A 386 -12.44 3.70 -2.84
N GLY A 387 -12.22 3.78 -1.55
CA GLY A 387 -13.24 4.10 -0.55
C GLY A 387 -12.80 5.17 0.43
N ARG A 388 -13.73 6.00 0.86
CA ARG A 388 -13.64 6.85 2.05
C ARG A 388 -14.59 6.28 3.09
N VAL A 389 -14.04 5.66 4.11
CA VAL A 389 -14.77 4.96 5.17
C VAL A 389 -14.77 5.81 6.44
N ASP A 390 -15.95 6.03 6.98
CA ASP A 390 -16.14 6.53 8.33
C ASP A 390 -16.27 5.32 9.27
N VAL A 391 -15.20 4.99 10.00
CA VAL A 391 -15.09 3.72 10.73
C VAL A 391 -15.96 3.64 12.00
N GLU A 392 -16.52 4.77 12.45
CA GLU A 392 -17.46 4.77 13.57
C GLU A 392 -18.91 4.55 13.12
N SER A 393 -19.29 5.15 11.98
CA SER A 393 -20.65 5.01 11.44
C SER A 393 -20.81 3.86 10.44
N GLY A 394 -19.71 3.34 9.91
CA GLY A 394 -19.68 2.35 8.83
C GLY A 394 -20.01 2.92 7.44
N ARG A 395 -20.28 4.23 7.31
CA ARG A 395 -20.61 4.87 6.03
C ARG A 395 -19.40 4.89 5.11
N VAL A 396 -19.64 4.57 3.83
CA VAL A 396 -18.62 4.56 2.78
C VAL A 396 -19.07 5.44 1.62
N GLN A 397 -18.17 6.30 1.14
CA GLN A 397 -18.21 6.82 -0.22
C GLN A 397 -17.28 5.99 -1.09
N ARG A 398 -17.65 5.71 -2.33
CA ARG A 398 -16.90 4.81 -3.21
C ARG A 398 -16.74 5.39 -4.61
N PHE A 399 -15.57 5.20 -5.19
CA PHE A 399 -15.34 5.38 -6.63
C PHE A 399 -14.86 4.06 -7.25
N ASP A 400 -15.62 3.52 -8.21
CA ASP A 400 -15.25 2.34 -8.99
C ASP A 400 -14.64 2.77 -10.33
N TYR A 401 -13.42 2.33 -10.62
CA TYR A 401 -12.73 2.66 -11.86
C TYR A 401 -13.33 1.98 -13.09
N GLY A 402 -14.25 1.04 -12.89
CA GLY A 402 -14.87 0.25 -13.94
C GLY A 402 -14.13 -1.06 -14.21
N PRO A 403 -14.62 -1.82 -15.21
CA PRO A 403 -14.10 -3.14 -15.50
C PRO A 403 -12.66 -3.09 -16.02
N GLY A 404 -11.83 -4.03 -15.58
CA GLY A 404 -10.46 -4.18 -16.07
C GLY A 404 -9.47 -3.14 -15.56
N VAL A 405 -9.79 -2.41 -14.48
CA VAL A 405 -8.87 -1.47 -13.85
C VAL A 405 -8.51 -1.94 -12.45
N ILE A 406 -7.20 -1.94 -12.12
CA ILE A 406 -6.67 -2.21 -10.79
C ILE A 406 -6.18 -0.89 -10.19
N PRO A 407 -6.86 -0.32 -9.18
CA PRO A 407 -6.32 0.79 -8.41
C PRO A 407 -5.21 0.31 -7.48
N GLU A 408 -4.20 1.16 -7.31
CA GLU A 408 -3.17 1.00 -6.29
C GLU A 408 -3.47 1.91 -5.08
N GLU A 409 -2.57 1.98 -4.11
CA GLU A 409 -2.68 2.90 -2.97
C GLU A 409 -2.87 4.35 -3.41
N HIS A 410 -3.81 5.03 -2.75
CA HIS A 410 -4.07 6.45 -2.91
C HIS A 410 -3.65 7.21 -1.65
N LEU A 411 -2.74 8.16 -1.82
CA LEU A 411 -2.21 8.98 -0.75
C LEU A 411 -3.10 10.18 -0.47
N PHE A 412 -3.24 10.53 0.81
CA PHE A 412 -4.00 11.69 1.24
C PHE A 412 -3.09 12.92 1.40
N VAL A 413 -3.49 14.02 0.76
CA VAL A 413 -2.84 15.32 0.88
C VAL A 413 -3.81 16.30 1.56
N PRO A 414 -3.57 16.71 2.81
CA PRO A 414 -4.52 17.53 3.56
C PRO A 414 -4.70 18.91 2.95
N SER A 415 -5.93 19.41 3.03
CA SER A 415 -6.30 20.82 2.87
C SER A 415 -7.08 21.27 4.11
N GLY A 416 -7.05 22.57 4.42
CA GLY A 416 -7.77 23.11 5.58
C GLY A 416 -7.38 22.47 6.92
N SER A 417 -8.32 22.37 7.86
CA SER A 417 -8.07 21.87 9.23
C SER A 417 -8.95 20.70 9.65
N ARG A 418 -10.00 20.37 8.89
CA ARG A 418 -10.90 19.25 9.21
C ARG A 418 -10.25 17.92 8.84
N GLU A 419 -10.54 16.89 9.63
CA GLU A 419 -10.10 15.52 9.34
C GLU A 419 -10.59 15.07 7.96
N GLY A 420 -9.68 14.55 7.14
CA GLY A 420 -10.03 14.00 5.82
C GLY A 420 -10.47 15.05 4.79
N GLN A 421 -10.38 16.35 5.12
CA GLN A 421 -10.51 17.44 4.15
C GLN A 421 -9.20 17.56 3.37
N GLY A 422 -9.24 17.37 2.06
CA GLY A 422 -8.03 17.29 1.26
C GLY A 422 -8.24 16.68 -0.10
N TRP A 423 -7.16 16.12 -0.62
CA TRP A 423 -7.12 15.47 -1.92
C TRP A 423 -6.59 14.06 -1.77
N LEU A 424 -7.10 13.13 -2.57
CA LEU A 424 -6.45 11.85 -2.80
C LEU A 424 -5.68 11.90 -4.11
N VAL A 425 -4.48 11.31 -4.13
CA VAL A 425 -3.68 11.13 -5.34
C VAL A 425 -3.11 9.72 -5.37
N GLY A 426 -3.29 9.03 -6.49
CA GLY A 426 -2.84 7.64 -6.61
C GLY A 426 -2.83 7.15 -8.05
N THR A 427 -2.37 5.92 -8.23
CA THR A 427 -2.25 5.29 -9.55
C THR A 427 -3.27 4.18 -9.75
N SER A 428 -3.55 3.89 -11.02
CA SER A 428 -4.35 2.73 -11.42
C SER A 428 -3.85 2.17 -12.75
N LEU A 429 -3.89 0.86 -12.90
CA LEU A 429 -3.55 0.15 -14.14
C LEU A 429 -4.82 -0.23 -14.89
N ASP A 430 -4.98 0.29 -16.12
CA ASP A 430 -6.02 -0.16 -17.03
C ASP A 430 -5.51 -1.37 -17.84
N CYS A 431 -5.96 -2.56 -17.45
CA CYS A 431 -5.62 -3.85 -18.08
C CYS A 431 -6.31 -4.08 -19.43
N VAL A 432 -7.26 -3.23 -19.83
CA VAL A 432 -7.91 -3.29 -21.16
C VAL A 432 -7.13 -2.45 -22.15
N ARG A 433 -6.69 -1.27 -21.74
CA ARG A 433 -6.00 -0.30 -22.60
C ARG A 433 -4.48 -0.37 -22.51
N ALA A 434 -3.95 -1.12 -21.54
CA ALA A 434 -2.54 -1.19 -21.20
C ALA A 434 -1.93 0.19 -20.89
N GLU A 435 -2.62 0.97 -20.04
CA GLU A 435 -2.24 2.33 -19.65
C GLU A 435 -2.20 2.44 -18.12
N THR A 436 -1.14 3.04 -17.57
CA THR A 436 -1.16 3.51 -16.17
C THR A 436 -1.69 4.93 -16.10
N ARG A 437 -2.49 5.20 -15.07
CA ARG A 437 -3.12 6.51 -14.81
C ARG A 437 -2.70 7.03 -13.46
N VAL A 438 -2.60 8.36 -13.35
CA VAL A 438 -2.54 9.09 -12.07
C VAL A 438 -3.85 9.87 -11.94
N ALA A 439 -4.56 9.70 -10.84
CA ALA A 439 -5.83 10.37 -10.60
C ALA A 439 -5.75 11.24 -9.33
N ALA A 440 -6.45 12.36 -9.36
CA ALA A 440 -6.67 13.23 -8.20
C ALA A 440 -8.16 13.32 -7.90
N PHE A 441 -8.55 13.18 -6.63
CA PHE A 441 -9.93 13.24 -6.15
C PHE A 441 -10.08 14.26 -5.05
N ASP A 442 -11.23 14.94 -4.98
CA ASP A 442 -11.65 15.61 -3.76
C ASP A 442 -11.96 14.53 -2.71
N ALA A 443 -11.24 14.56 -1.59
CA ALA A 443 -11.34 13.53 -0.56
C ALA A 443 -12.67 13.57 0.21
N GLU A 444 -13.46 14.65 0.12
CA GLU A 444 -14.78 14.75 0.74
C GLU A 444 -15.92 14.32 -0.20
N HIS A 445 -15.64 14.25 -1.50
CA HIS A 445 -16.59 14.02 -2.58
C HIS A 445 -16.09 12.91 -3.53
N LEU A 446 -15.73 11.76 -2.97
CA LEU A 446 -15.07 10.69 -3.72
C LEU A 446 -15.95 10.13 -4.86
N GLU A 447 -17.28 10.11 -4.65
CA GLU A 447 -18.28 9.59 -5.58
C GLU A 447 -18.41 10.43 -6.86
N ASP A 448 -18.00 11.70 -6.82
CA ASP A 448 -17.99 12.59 -8.00
C ASP A 448 -16.90 12.20 -9.00
N GLY A 449 -15.97 11.34 -8.58
CA GLY A 449 -14.85 10.87 -9.38
C GLY A 449 -13.67 11.85 -9.44
N PRO A 450 -12.71 11.58 -10.34
CA PRO A 450 -11.45 12.32 -10.33
C PRO A 450 -11.64 13.73 -10.88
N VAL A 451 -11.17 14.74 -10.13
CA VAL A 451 -11.10 16.14 -10.59
C VAL A 451 -10.02 16.33 -11.67
N ALA A 452 -9.04 15.44 -11.70
CA ALA A 452 -8.03 15.37 -12.73
C ALA A 452 -7.51 13.94 -12.93
N MET A 453 -7.11 13.64 -14.15
CA MET A 453 -6.50 12.36 -14.51
C MET A 453 -5.41 12.55 -15.56
N ALA A 454 -4.24 12.01 -15.30
CA ALA A 454 -3.13 11.92 -16.24
C ALA A 454 -2.98 10.47 -16.71
N VAL A 455 -2.92 10.26 -18.03
CA VAL A 455 -2.79 8.94 -18.64
C VAL A 455 -1.42 8.80 -19.28
N LEU A 456 -0.65 7.79 -18.87
CA LEU A 456 0.64 7.48 -19.48
C LEU A 456 0.47 6.73 -20.79
N PRO A 457 1.38 6.91 -21.77
CA PRO A 457 1.39 6.13 -23.01
C PRO A 457 2.02 4.74 -22.82
N ARG A 458 2.02 4.21 -21.59
CA ARG A 458 2.55 2.90 -21.23
C ARG A 458 1.86 2.34 -19.99
N ALA A 459 1.87 1.02 -19.86
CA ALA A 459 1.60 0.32 -18.62
C ALA A 459 2.88 0.22 -17.78
N LEU A 460 2.74 0.37 -16.48
CA LEU A 460 3.79 0.12 -15.50
C LEU A 460 3.47 -1.17 -14.73
N PRO A 461 4.48 -1.85 -14.17
CA PRO A 461 4.26 -2.85 -13.12
C PRO A 461 3.44 -2.24 -11.98
N LEU A 462 2.64 -3.06 -11.30
CA LEU A 462 1.92 -2.59 -10.11
C LEU A 462 2.92 -2.28 -8.99
N GLY A 463 2.65 -1.24 -8.21
CA GLY A 463 3.41 -0.85 -7.04
C GLY A 463 2.78 -1.30 -5.72
N PHE A 464 3.50 -1.02 -4.64
CA PHE A 464 3.02 -1.15 -3.26
C PHE A 464 2.73 0.22 -2.65
N HIS A 465 3.75 0.86 -2.07
CA HIS A 465 3.61 2.10 -1.32
C HIS A 465 4.30 3.27 -2.01
N GLY A 466 3.87 4.45 -1.64
CA GLY A 466 4.43 5.69 -2.12
C GLY A 466 4.51 6.79 -1.07
N THR A 467 5.08 7.90 -1.49
CA THR A 467 5.02 9.16 -0.76
C THR A 467 4.77 10.30 -1.72
N PHE A 468 4.04 11.33 -1.25
CA PHE A 468 3.82 12.54 -2.02
C PHE A 468 4.65 13.68 -1.43
N VAL A 469 5.56 14.23 -2.23
CA VAL A 469 6.43 15.35 -1.85
C VAL A 469 5.95 16.59 -2.59
N LYS A 470 5.54 17.63 -1.85
CA LYS A 470 5.14 18.92 -2.42
C LYS A 470 6.34 19.62 -3.08
N ALA A 471 6.07 20.38 -4.13
CA ALA A 471 7.07 21.12 -4.91
C ALA A 471 7.75 22.26 -4.13
#